data_AF-A0A662UMF9-F1
#
_entry.id   AF-A0A662UMF9-F1
#
_cell.length_a   1.000
_cell.length_b   1.000
_cell.length_c   1.000
_cell.angle_alpha   90.00
_cell.angle_beta   90.00
_cell.angle_gamma   90.00
#
_symmetry.space_group_name_H-M   'P 1'
#
loop_
_entity.id
_entity.type
_entity.pdbx_description
1 polymer ?
#
loop_
_entity_poly.entity_id
_entity_poly.type
_entity_poly.pdbx_seq_one_letter_code
_entity_poly.pdbx_strand_id
1 'polypeptide(L)'
;MVTNLPAEARAKWIKVMEARGVEEKIRALEEFLSAVPKHKGTANLRLWATRRLAELREELEERRKKKARKGISFFVEKEGAAQVVVAGLPNSGKSLLVKRLTGARTVVADYPFSTTNPVPGMLRYEDLYFQLVDTPPLVPGSAYFNRVIGLMRNSDAILLVLDNTRDPVREYIDLSRILEERGILLQKPRGRVVIERARTGKTGIRVTFMGKLVDATIDDVRKLLEAYHVYNAHVRVYGEVTLDDVEQALFESRVYKPCVVVINKAEINVASAREAAYRIREVNPNIPVVLGSAKLNKGFRDLGWILFKVLEIIRVYTKQPNGEISKTPLVLRRGATVYDVARAIHKDFVNKFLYAKIWGSSSKYPGERVGLYHVVEDGDIVEIRIKG
;
A
#
# COMPACT_ATOMS: atom_id res chain seq x y z
N MET A 1 -18.94 24.86 -6.85
CA MET A 1 -18.31 26.12 -7.29
C MET A 1 -16.87 26.12 -6.79
N VAL A 2 -15.92 25.61 -7.58
CA VAL A 2 -14.51 25.47 -7.18
C VAL A 2 -13.63 26.03 -8.30
N THR A 3 -13.55 27.36 -8.42
CA THR A 3 -12.55 28.03 -9.26
C THR A 3 -12.62 29.54 -9.06
N ASN A 4 -11.91 30.04 -8.07
CA ASN A 4 -11.58 31.47 -8.03
C ASN A 4 -10.10 31.68 -7.70
N LEU A 5 -9.23 30.93 -8.41
CA LEU A 5 -7.81 31.25 -8.43
C LEU A 5 -7.60 32.55 -9.22
N PRO A 6 -6.94 33.57 -8.65
CA PRO A 6 -6.53 34.77 -9.38
C PRO A 6 -5.67 34.41 -10.59
N ALA A 7 -5.69 35.25 -11.64
CA ALA A 7 -4.92 35.01 -12.86
C ALA A 7 -3.42 34.76 -12.58
N GLU A 8 -2.85 35.48 -11.60
CA GLU A 8 -1.47 35.30 -11.16
C GLU A 8 -1.22 33.90 -10.57
N ALA A 9 -2.10 33.43 -9.69
CA ALA A 9 -2.00 32.10 -9.09
C ALA A 9 -2.15 30.99 -10.14
N ARG A 10 -2.99 31.21 -11.17
CA ARG A 10 -3.15 30.28 -12.30
C ARG A 10 -1.87 30.17 -13.13
N ALA A 11 -1.24 31.30 -13.48
CA ALA A 11 0.01 31.29 -14.24
C ALA A 11 1.12 30.53 -13.49
N LYS A 12 1.21 30.75 -12.17
CA LYS A 12 2.18 30.04 -11.31
C LYS A 12 1.87 28.54 -11.17
N TRP A 13 0.59 28.15 -11.18
CA TRP A 13 0.19 26.74 -11.19
C TRP A 13 0.65 26.00 -12.45
N ILE A 14 0.55 26.64 -13.62
CA ILE A 14 1.01 26.06 -14.89
C ILE A 14 2.51 25.75 -14.80
N LYS A 15 3.31 26.68 -14.26
CA LYS A 15 4.75 26.44 -14.02
C LYS A 15 5.01 25.22 -13.12
N VAL A 16 4.20 25.02 -12.06
CA VAL A 16 4.31 23.83 -11.19
C VAL A 16 4.09 22.53 -11.95
N MET A 17 3.14 22.55 -12.89
CA MET A 17 2.75 21.39 -13.68
C MET A 17 3.78 21.06 -14.76
N GLU A 18 4.39 22.08 -15.36
CA GLU A 18 5.41 21.96 -16.40
C GLU A 18 6.82 21.65 -15.85
N ALA A 19 7.09 22.03 -14.60
CA ALA A 19 8.39 21.82 -13.95
C ALA A 19 8.81 20.34 -13.94
N ARG A 20 10.02 20.08 -14.46
CA ARG A 20 10.60 18.75 -14.63
C ARG A 20 11.64 18.42 -13.57
N GLY A 21 12.39 19.41 -13.11
CA GLY A 21 13.41 19.24 -12.07
C GLY A 21 12.86 19.38 -10.65
N VAL A 22 13.46 18.69 -9.67
CA VAL A 22 13.06 18.81 -8.25
C VAL A 22 13.22 20.27 -7.77
N GLU A 23 14.35 20.91 -8.06
CA GLU A 23 14.62 22.31 -7.67
C GLU A 23 13.72 23.32 -8.40
N GLU A 24 13.46 23.09 -9.68
CA GLU A 24 12.51 23.88 -10.47
C GLU A 24 11.10 23.78 -9.90
N LYS A 25 10.68 22.58 -9.52
CA LYS A 25 9.34 22.30 -8.97
C LYS A 25 9.15 22.88 -7.58
N ILE A 26 10.20 22.88 -6.75
CA ILE A 26 10.22 23.58 -5.45
C ILE A 26 9.97 25.07 -5.66
N ARG A 27 10.74 25.74 -6.53
CA ARG A 27 10.58 27.18 -6.80
C ARG A 27 9.19 27.51 -7.33
N ALA A 28 8.69 26.73 -8.28
CA ALA A 28 7.36 26.93 -8.83
C ALA A 28 6.26 26.77 -7.77
N LEU A 29 6.40 25.81 -6.84
CA LEU A 29 5.44 25.61 -5.74
C LEU A 29 5.48 26.74 -4.72
N GLU A 30 6.67 27.29 -4.42
CA GLU A 30 6.83 28.46 -3.55
C GLU A 30 6.15 29.70 -4.15
N GLU A 31 6.43 29.99 -5.43
CA GLU A 31 5.78 31.06 -6.18
C GLU A 31 4.26 30.89 -6.17
N PHE A 32 3.78 29.68 -6.44
CA PHE A 32 2.36 29.36 -6.44
C PHE A 32 1.71 29.59 -5.08
N LEU A 33 2.27 29.04 -3.99
CA LEU A 33 1.73 29.19 -2.64
C LEU A 33 1.70 30.64 -2.15
N SER A 34 2.58 31.49 -2.69
CA SER A 34 2.59 32.94 -2.41
C SER A 34 1.40 33.67 -3.03
N ALA A 35 0.87 33.19 -4.17
CA ALA A 35 -0.21 33.82 -4.92
C ALA A 35 -1.59 33.22 -4.66
N VAL A 36 -1.68 32.02 -4.06
CA VAL A 36 -2.96 31.32 -3.84
C VAL A 36 -3.73 31.91 -2.65
N PRO A 37 -4.99 32.35 -2.84
CA PRO A 37 -5.85 32.84 -1.76
C PRO A 37 -6.10 31.80 -0.68
N LYS A 38 -6.33 32.25 0.56
CA LYS A 38 -6.62 31.39 1.72
C LYS A 38 -8.12 31.35 2.00
N HIS A 39 -8.89 30.60 1.22
CA HIS A 39 -10.34 30.42 1.44
C HIS A 39 -10.78 28.99 1.12
N LYS A 40 -12.03 28.64 1.47
CA LYS A 40 -12.58 27.27 1.36
C LYS A 40 -12.39 26.65 -0.04
N GLY A 41 -12.55 27.43 -1.11
CA GLY A 41 -12.40 26.96 -2.50
C GLY A 41 -10.98 26.65 -2.99
N THR A 42 -9.93 27.01 -2.24
CA THR A 42 -8.51 26.73 -2.59
C THR A 42 -7.81 25.88 -1.53
N ALA A 43 -8.54 25.45 -0.49
CA ALA A 43 -7.98 24.76 0.66
C ALA A 43 -7.26 23.45 0.27
N ASN A 44 -7.91 22.60 -0.53
CA ASN A 44 -7.33 21.34 -0.99
C ASN A 44 -6.05 21.55 -1.80
N LEU A 45 -6.10 22.46 -2.78
CA LEU A 45 -4.98 22.78 -3.66
C LEU A 45 -3.78 23.38 -2.90
N ARG A 46 -4.05 24.26 -1.93
CA ARG A 46 -3.02 24.87 -1.09
C ARG A 46 -2.40 23.85 -0.13
N LEU A 47 -3.23 22.96 0.45
CA LEU A 47 -2.78 21.88 1.33
C LEU A 47 -1.85 20.93 0.55
N TRP A 48 -2.27 20.51 -0.64
CA TRP A 48 -1.45 19.70 -1.54
C TRP A 48 -0.13 20.39 -1.87
N ALA A 49 -0.15 21.65 -2.33
CA ALA A 49 1.05 22.36 -2.74
C ALA A 49 2.05 22.54 -1.58
N THR A 50 1.54 22.78 -0.37
CA THR A 50 2.37 22.88 0.84
C THR A 50 3.02 21.55 1.20
N ARG A 51 2.26 20.44 1.15
CA ARG A 51 2.79 19.09 1.38
C ARG A 51 3.83 18.71 0.35
N ARG A 52 3.53 18.93 -0.93
CA ARG A 52 4.41 18.60 -2.04
C ARG A 52 5.72 19.37 -1.98
N LEU A 53 5.67 20.64 -1.58
CA LEU A 53 6.87 21.46 -1.36
C LEU A 53 7.74 20.88 -0.24
N ALA A 54 7.15 20.47 0.88
CA ALA A 54 7.89 19.85 1.98
C ALA A 54 8.58 18.54 1.56
N GLU A 55 7.87 17.67 0.84
CA GLU A 55 8.42 16.41 0.31
C GLU A 55 9.60 16.64 -0.63
N LEU A 56 9.47 17.56 -1.59
CA LEU A 56 10.53 17.83 -2.55
C LEU A 56 11.76 18.47 -1.89
N ARG A 57 11.56 19.32 -0.87
CA ARG A 57 12.66 19.88 -0.09
C ARG A 57 13.43 18.79 0.67
N GLU A 58 12.72 17.86 1.30
CA GLU A 58 13.33 16.72 1.98
C GLU A 58 14.08 15.81 1.00
N GLU A 59 13.47 15.51 -0.16
CA GLU A 59 14.13 14.74 -1.22
C GLU A 59 15.41 15.42 -1.72
N LEU A 60 15.39 16.75 -1.88
CA LEU A 60 16.56 17.52 -2.30
C LEU A 60 17.67 17.49 -1.25
N GLU A 61 17.34 17.64 0.03
CA GLU A 61 18.29 17.49 1.13
C GLU A 61 18.90 16.08 1.17
N GLU A 62 18.10 15.04 0.94
CA GLU A 62 18.60 13.67 0.88
C GLU A 62 19.51 13.43 -0.32
N ARG A 63 19.18 13.97 -1.49
CA ARG A 63 20.05 13.91 -2.68
C ARG A 63 21.39 14.59 -2.42
N ARG A 64 21.39 15.72 -1.70
CA ARG A 64 22.61 16.42 -1.26
C ARG A 64 23.40 15.59 -0.25
N LYS A 65 22.75 14.94 0.72
CA LYS A 65 23.36 14.02 1.69
C LYS A 65 23.95 12.76 1.03
N LYS A 66 23.29 12.21 -0.01
CA LYS A 66 23.77 11.03 -0.79
C LYS A 66 25.01 11.32 -1.64
N LYS A 67 25.21 12.56 -2.11
CA LYS A 67 26.46 12.96 -2.79
C LYS A 67 27.67 13.01 -1.86
N ALA A 68 27.47 13.07 -0.54
CA ALA A 68 28.54 13.16 0.47
C ALA A 68 28.84 11.82 1.19
N ARG A 69 27.97 10.80 1.09
CA ARG A 69 28.21 9.46 1.65
C ARG A 69 27.80 8.38 0.67
N LYS A 70 28.78 7.63 0.16
CA LYS A 70 28.56 6.32 -0.46
C LYS A 70 28.13 5.36 0.66
N GLY A 71 26.82 5.17 0.91
CA GLY A 71 26.39 4.19 1.91
C GLY A 71 24.93 4.16 2.34
N ILE A 72 24.37 2.94 2.25
CA ILE A 72 23.24 2.34 2.98
C ILE A 72 21.83 2.75 2.49
N SER A 73 21.20 1.83 1.75
CA SER A 73 19.83 1.95 1.30
C SER A 73 18.84 1.59 2.42
N PHE A 74 17.86 2.46 2.67
CA PHE A 74 16.64 2.15 3.42
C PHE A 74 15.72 1.13 2.69
N PHE A 75 16.25 0.48 1.65
CA PHE A 75 15.56 -0.46 0.80
C PHE A 75 15.71 -1.87 1.38
N VAL A 76 14.59 -2.54 1.61
CA VAL A 76 14.54 -3.93 2.04
C VAL A 76 13.95 -4.74 0.88
N GLU A 77 14.74 -5.65 0.32
CA GLU A 77 14.26 -6.55 -0.73
C GLU A 77 13.11 -7.40 -0.22
N LYS A 78 12.09 -7.57 -1.06
CA LYS A 78 10.91 -8.37 -0.72
C LYS A 78 11.27 -9.84 -0.71
N GLU A 79 10.97 -10.51 0.38
CA GLU A 79 11.18 -11.95 0.54
C GLU A 79 9.92 -12.65 1.06
N GLY A 80 9.87 -13.97 0.84
CA GLY A 80 8.76 -14.81 1.28
C GLY A 80 7.45 -14.53 0.55
N ALA A 81 6.34 -14.82 1.21
CA ALA A 81 5.00 -14.71 0.66
C ALA A 81 4.51 -13.26 0.52
N ALA A 82 4.97 -12.37 1.43
CA ALA A 82 4.67 -10.95 1.40
C ALA A 82 5.58 -10.18 2.37
N GLN A 83 5.88 -8.93 2.03
CA GLN A 83 6.53 -7.97 2.92
C GLN A 83 5.48 -7.14 3.67
N VAL A 84 5.55 -7.16 5.01
CA VAL A 84 4.62 -6.47 5.92
C VAL A 84 5.41 -5.47 6.75
N VAL A 85 5.09 -4.18 6.59
CA VAL A 85 5.76 -3.12 7.36
C VAL A 85 5.08 -2.95 8.71
N VAL A 86 5.87 -3.03 9.78
CA VAL A 86 5.40 -2.85 11.16
C VAL A 86 5.59 -1.38 11.55
N ALA A 87 4.49 -0.65 11.73
CA ALA A 87 4.47 0.79 11.96
C ALA A 87 3.66 1.15 13.21
N GLY A 88 3.93 2.33 13.79
CA GLY A 88 3.31 2.78 15.04
C GLY A 88 4.18 3.77 15.80
N LEU A 89 3.62 4.40 16.83
CA LEU A 89 4.31 5.43 17.61
C LEU A 89 5.53 4.90 18.40
N PRO A 90 6.40 5.79 18.92
CA PRO A 90 7.48 5.37 19.81
C PRO A 90 6.94 4.57 20.99
N ASN A 91 7.69 3.54 21.40
CA ASN A 91 7.41 2.69 22.56
C ASN A 91 6.10 1.85 22.49
N SER A 92 5.47 1.73 21.32
CA SER A 92 4.33 0.81 21.13
C SER A 92 4.72 -0.68 21.13
N GLY A 93 6.02 -0.98 21.08
CA GLY A 93 6.55 -2.34 21.18
C GLY A 93 6.75 -3.09 19.86
N LYS A 94 6.82 -2.36 18.72
CA LYS A 94 7.07 -2.90 17.36
C LYS A 94 8.26 -3.87 17.31
N SER A 95 9.44 -3.43 17.74
CA SER A 95 10.67 -4.23 17.67
C SER A 95 10.60 -5.49 18.52
N LEU A 96 10.00 -5.40 19.72
CA LEU A 96 9.77 -6.56 20.57
C LEU A 96 8.79 -7.54 19.92
N LEU A 97 7.71 -7.03 19.33
CA LEU A 97 6.73 -7.84 18.61
C LEU A 97 7.40 -8.60 17.45
N VAL A 98 8.14 -7.91 16.57
CA VAL A 98 8.86 -8.52 15.45
C VAL A 98 9.85 -9.57 15.95
N LYS A 99 10.65 -9.26 16.98
CA LYS A 99 11.59 -10.20 17.60
C LYS A 99 10.91 -11.50 18.05
N ARG A 100 9.76 -11.37 18.73
CA ARG A 100 9.01 -12.53 19.27
C ARG A 100 8.37 -13.37 18.18
N LEU A 101 7.83 -12.73 17.15
CA LEU A 101 7.14 -13.40 16.04
C LEU A 101 8.09 -14.13 15.09
N THR A 102 9.30 -13.61 14.93
CA THR A 102 10.25 -14.10 13.91
C THR A 102 11.36 -14.96 14.50
N GLY A 103 11.50 -14.97 15.83
CA GLY A 103 12.64 -15.60 16.51
C GLY A 103 13.98 -14.91 16.22
N ALA A 104 13.99 -13.78 15.48
CA ALA A 104 15.20 -13.07 15.12
C ALA A 104 15.90 -12.51 16.37
N ARG A 105 17.21 -12.68 16.48
CA ARG A 105 18.03 -12.00 17.49
C ARG A 105 18.24 -10.56 17.04
N THR A 106 17.32 -9.65 17.39
CA THR A 106 17.63 -8.22 17.28
C THR A 106 18.80 -7.92 18.22
N VAL A 107 19.89 -7.38 17.68
CA VAL A 107 20.93 -6.75 18.48
C VAL A 107 20.26 -5.59 19.19
N VAL A 108 20.02 -5.76 20.49
CA VAL A 108 19.50 -4.72 21.36
C VAL A 108 20.63 -3.71 21.48
N ALA A 109 20.51 -2.56 20.82
CA ALA A 109 21.28 -1.40 21.24
C ALA A 109 20.46 -0.75 22.37
N ASP A 110 21.01 -0.74 23.58
CA ASP A 110 20.41 -0.21 24.82
C ASP A 110 20.23 1.31 24.80
N TYR A 111 19.52 1.87 23.82
CA TYR A 111 19.13 3.26 23.79
C TYR A 111 17.66 3.42 23.42
N PRO A 112 16.90 4.31 24.10
CA PRO A 112 15.67 4.81 23.50
C PRO A 112 16.06 5.39 22.14
N PHE A 113 15.26 5.17 21.08
CA PHE A 113 15.54 5.55 19.67
C PHE A 113 16.24 4.51 18.76
N SER A 114 16.38 3.25 19.16
CA SER A 114 17.06 2.23 18.34
C SER A 114 16.19 1.61 17.22
N THR A 115 16.12 2.28 16.07
CA THR A 115 16.12 1.65 14.71
C THR A 115 16.26 2.80 13.72
N THR A 116 17.50 3.16 13.38
CA THR A 116 17.77 4.13 12.30
C THR A 116 17.55 3.52 10.91
N ASN A 117 17.54 2.18 10.83
CA ASN A 117 17.32 1.40 9.61
C ASN A 117 16.23 0.34 9.85
N PRO A 118 15.43 -0.02 8.82
CA PRO A 118 14.46 -1.09 8.92
C PRO A 118 15.12 -2.45 9.10
N VAL A 119 14.53 -3.32 9.93
CA VAL A 119 15.07 -4.67 10.22
C VAL A 119 14.05 -5.73 9.79
N PRO A 120 14.36 -6.57 8.78
CA PRO A 120 13.48 -7.66 8.39
C PRO A 120 13.57 -8.83 9.38
N GLY A 121 12.46 -9.55 9.55
CA GLY A 121 12.39 -10.82 10.24
C GLY A 121 11.28 -11.70 9.64
N MET A 122 11.48 -13.01 9.63
CA MET A 122 10.58 -13.94 8.95
C MET A 122 9.57 -14.56 9.93
N LEU A 123 8.29 -14.23 9.80
CA LEU A 123 7.19 -14.88 10.51
C LEU A 123 6.78 -16.12 9.74
N ARG A 124 6.96 -17.30 10.33
CA ARG A 124 6.48 -18.55 9.75
C ARG A 124 4.97 -18.71 9.95
N TYR A 125 4.28 -19.10 8.89
CA TYR A 125 2.89 -19.52 8.92
C TYR A 125 2.73 -20.75 8.02
N GLU A 126 2.47 -21.91 8.61
CA GLU A 126 2.45 -23.21 7.90
C GLU A 126 3.74 -23.43 7.06
N ASP A 127 3.58 -23.48 5.74
CA ASP A 127 4.61 -23.66 4.71
C ASP A 127 5.11 -22.34 4.11
N LEU A 128 4.61 -21.20 4.59
CA LEU A 128 4.96 -19.86 4.13
C LEU A 128 5.76 -19.06 5.17
N TYR A 129 6.44 -18.04 4.68
CA TYR A 129 7.09 -17.03 5.51
C TYR A 129 6.64 -15.63 5.11
N PHE A 130 6.23 -14.82 6.07
CA PHE A 130 5.95 -13.40 5.91
C PHE A 130 7.16 -12.59 6.38
N GLN A 131 7.66 -11.69 5.54
CA GLN A 131 8.76 -10.80 5.90
C GLN A 131 8.20 -9.60 6.67
N LEU A 132 8.33 -9.61 8.00
CA LEU A 132 7.98 -8.48 8.85
C LEU A 132 9.14 -7.49 8.87
N VAL A 133 8.89 -6.24 8.54
CA VAL A 133 9.92 -5.19 8.53
C VAL A 133 9.65 -4.25 9.70
N ASP A 134 10.48 -4.34 10.75
CA ASP A 134 10.47 -3.40 11.86
C ASP A 134 10.98 -2.04 11.39
N THR A 135 10.25 -0.97 11.72
CA THR A 135 10.57 0.37 11.24
C THR A 135 10.79 1.37 12.37
N PRO A 136 11.58 2.44 12.10
CA PRO A 136 11.60 3.61 12.97
C PRO A 136 10.17 4.10 13.32
N PRO A 137 9.98 4.76 14.48
CA PRO A 137 8.68 5.26 14.88
C PRO A 137 8.03 6.19 13.84
N LEU A 138 6.72 6.05 13.63
CA LEU A 138 5.99 6.90 12.69
C LEU A 138 5.64 8.24 13.34
N VAL A 139 6.59 9.17 13.38
CA VAL A 139 6.44 10.50 13.98
C VAL A 139 6.58 11.58 12.89
N PRO A 140 5.54 12.40 12.62
CA PRO A 140 5.62 13.51 11.69
C PRO A 140 6.77 14.45 12.02
N GLY A 141 7.54 14.87 11.01
CA GLY A 141 8.69 15.76 11.16
C GLY A 141 10.00 15.07 11.59
N SER A 142 9.98 13.76 11.84
CA SER A 142 11.21 13.00 12.06
C SER A 142 11.99 12.78 10.76
N ALA A 143 13.32 12.71 10.84
CA ALA A 143 14.22 12.58 9.68
C ALA A 143 14.05 11.28 8.86
N TYR A 144 13.31 10.31 9.38
CA TYR A 144 13.02 9.03 8.73
C TYR A 144 11.54 8.88 8.33
N PHE A 145 10.69 9.87 8.61
CA PHE A 145 9.26 9.80 8.37
C PHE A 145 8.92 9.47 6.91
N ASN A 146 9.44 10.23 5.95
CA ASN A 146 9.14 9.97 4.54
C ASN A 146 9.72 8.64 4.04
N ARG A 147 10.82 8.18 4.63
CA ARG A 147 11.41 6.88 4.29
C ARG A 147 10.51 5.73 4.74
N VAL A 148 9.97 5.81 5.96
CA VAL A 148 8.99 4.83 6.48
C VAL A 148 7.73 4.85 5.62
N ILE A 149 7.20 6.02 5.27
CA ILE A 149 6.05 6.14 4.34
C ILE A 149 6.36 5.51 2.98
N GLY A 150 7.54 5.76 2.43
CA GLY A 150 7.99 5.16 1.17
C GLY A 150 8.07 3.63 1.25
N LEU A 151 8.55 3.08 2.36
CA LEU A 151 8.59 1.64 2.60
C LEU A 151 7.17 1.05 2.72
N MET A 152 6.28 1.69 3.48
CA MET A 152 4.86 1.29 3.62
C MET A 152 4.11 1.32 2.28
N ARG A 153 4.43 2.29 1.41
CA ARG A 153 3.84 2.39 0.06
C ARG A 153 4.30 1.25 -0.85
N ASN A 154 5.50 0.73 -0.65
CA ASN A 154 6.06 -0.35 -1.47
C ASN A 154 5.81 -1.75 -0.89
N SER A 155 5.48 -1.87 0.39
CA SER A 155 5.16 -3.15 1.04
C SER A 155 3.84 -3.76 0.55
N ASP A 156 3.56 -5.01 0.89
CA ASP A 156 2.31 -5.68 0.50
C ASP A 156 1.19 -5.45 1.52
N ALA A 157 1.55 -5.27 2.80
CA ALA A 157 0.63 -4.89 3.88
C ALA A 157 1.31 -4.02 4.95
N ILE A 158 0.49 -3.51 5.86
CA ILE A 158 0.90 -2.76 7.05
C ILE A 158 0.40 -3.49 8.30
N LEU A 159 1.26 -3.61 9.30
CA LEU A 159 0.92 -4.02 10.66
C LEU A 159 1.01 -2.79 11.58
N LEU A 160 -0.14 -2.20 11.93
CA LEU A 160 -0.18 -1.04 12.82
C LEU A 160 -0.18 -1.48 14.28
N VAL A 161 0.86 -1.12 15.03
CA VAL A 161 1.04 -1.48 16.44
C VAL A 161 0.71 -0.29 17.33
N LEU A 162 -0.38 -0.43 18.09
CA LEU A 162 -0.93 0.55 19.02
C LEU A 162 -0.59 0.18 20.47
N ASP A 163 -0.52 1.18 21.34
CA ASP A 163 -0.16 1.01 22.74
C ASP A 163 -1.39 1.08 23.67
N ASN A 164 -1.75 -0.04 24.30
CA ASN A 164 -2.90 -0.12 25.21
C ASN A 164 -2.74 0.67 26.52
N THR A 165 -1.54 1.20 26.84
CA THR A 165 -1.36 2.08 28.01
C THR A 165 -1.72 3.53 27.72
N ARG A 166 -2.11 3.84 26.48
CA ARG A 166 -2.50 5.18 26.04
C ARG A 166 -3.99 5.16 25.64
N ASP A 167 -4.36 5.90 24.62
CA ASP A 167 -5.64 5.79 23.94
C ASP A 167 -5.41 5.15 22.55
N PRO A 168 -5.55 3.82 22.42
CA PRO A 168 -5.33 3.13 21.15
C PRO A 168 -6.35 3.54 20.06
N VAL A 169 -7.56 3.96 20.42
CA VAL A 169 -8.57 4.40 19.45
C VAL A 169 -8.14 5.71 18.82
N ARG A 170 -7.73 6.69 19.65
CA ARG A 170 -7.20 7.95 19.17
C ARG A 170 -5.90 7.76 18.39
N GLU A 171 -4.99 6.92 18.88
CA GLU A 171 -3.76 6.59 18.17
C GLU A 171 -4.04 6.03 16.76
N TYR A 172 -5.01 5.11 16.64
CA TYR A 172 -5.44 4.58 15.34
C TYR A 172 -5.98 5.68 14.41
N ILE A 173 -6.84 6.57 14.91
CA ILE A 173 -7.44 7.65 14.12
C ILE A 173 -6.34 8.60 13.62
N ASP A 174 -5.44 9.02 14.51
CA ASP A 174 -4.35 9.94 14.19
C ASP A 174 -3.38 9.33 13.16
N LEU A 175 -2.99 8.05 13.35
CA LEU A 175 -2.14 7.35 12.39
C LEU A 175 -2.83 7.12 11.04
N SER A 176 -4.12 6.75 11.05
CA SER A 176 -4.90 6.56 9.83
C SER A 176 -4.96 7.84 9.01
N ARG A 177 -5.21 8.98 9.68
CA ARG A 177 -5.20 10.30 9.07
C ARG A 177 -3.84 10.64 8.48
N ILE A 178 -2.75 10.45 9.23
CA ILE A 178 -1.39 10.70 8.74
C ILE A 178 -1.09 9.88 7.47
N LEU A 179 -1.49 8.63 7.43
CA LEU A 179 -1.25 7.74 6.28
C LEU A 179 -2.10 8.15 5.07
N GLU A 180 -3.38 8.48 5.28
CA GLU A 180 -4.25 8.96 4.21
C GLU A 180 -3.75 10.29 3.63
N GLU A 181 -3.30 11.20 4.48
CA GLU A 181 -2.67 12.46 4.08
C GLU A 181 -1.38 12.28 3.29
N ARG A 182 -0.78 11.08 3.35
CA ARG A 182 0.38 10.64 2.58
C ARG A 182 0.03 9.63 1.50
N GLY A 183 -1.25 9.56 1.10
CA GLY A 183 -1.74 8.75 -0.02
C GLY A 183 -1.74 7.24 0.24
N ILE A 184 -1.70 6.79 1.49
CA ILE A 184 -1.84 5.38 1.87
C ILE A 184 -3.23 5.18 2.49
N LEU A 185 -4.07 4.41 1.81
CA LEU A 185 -5.41 4.08 2.30
C LEU A 185 -5.38 2.74 3.05
N LEU A 186 -5.90 2.73 4.27
CA LEU A 186 -6.03 1.50 5.08
C LEU A 186 -7.35 0.77 4.87
N GLN A 187 -8.31 1.43 4.22
CA GLN A 187 -9.58 0.85 3.81
C GLN A 187 -9.62 0.72 2.29
N LYS A 188 -10.15 -0.41 1.81
CA LYS A 188 -10.31 -0.65 0.38
C LYS A 188 -11.29 0.40 -0.15
N PRO A 189 -10.86 1.28 -1.07
CA PRO A 189 -11.76 2.33 -1.56
C PRO A 189 -12.87 1.68 -2.39
N ARG A 190 -14.07 2.28 -2.37
CA ARG A 190 -15.23 1.80 -3.15
C ARG A 190 -15.01 1.90 -4.65
N GLY A 191 -14.07 2.75 -5.06
CA GLY A 191 -13.59 2.87 -6.41
C GLY A 191 -12.19 3.48 -6.48
N ARG A 192 -11.61 3.51 -7.66
CA ARG A 192 -10.33 4.18 -7.91
C ARG A 192 -10.39 4.92 -9.24
N VAL A 193 -9.68 6.05 -9.30
CA VAL A 193 -9.51 6.83 -10.52
C VAL A 193 -8.06 6.76 -10.93
N VAL A 194 -7.80 6.36 -12.17
CA VAL A 194 -6.47 6.37 -12.78
C VAL A 194 -6.47 7.42 -13.87
N ILE A 195 -5.60 8.43 -13.74
CA ILE A 195 -5.48 9.51 -14.72
C ILE A 195 -4.13 9.39 -15.42
N GLU A 196 -4.15 8.98 -16.68
CA GLU A 196 -2.97 8.93 -17.54
C GLU A 196 -2.95 10.14 -18.47
N ARG A 197 -2.02 11.07 -18.22
CA ARG A 197 -1.89 12.28 -19.03
C ARG A 197 -1.15 11.95 -20.33
N ALA A 198 -1.76 12.23 -21.46
CA ALA A 198 -1.13 12.08 -22.76
C ALA A 198 -0.25 13.31 -23.05
N ARG A 199 1.01 13.08 -23.45
CA ARG A 199 1.97 14.16 -23.74
C ARG A 199 1.86 14.71 -25.16
N THR A 200 1.23 13.97 -26.08
CA THR A 200 1.21 14.30 -27.51
C THR A 200 -0.05 13.74 -28.17
N GLY A 201 -0.71 14.55 -29.00
CA GLY A 201 -1.95 14.22 -29.70
C GLY A 201 -3.17 14.97 -29.18
N LYS A 202 -3.99 15.51 -30.10
CA LYS A 202 -5.30 16.13 -29.80
C LYS A 202 -6.35 15.03 -29.57
N THR A 203 -6.18 14.19 -28.55
CA THR A 203 -7.16 13.14 -28.24
C THR A 203 -8.24 13.59 -27.26
N GLY A 204 -8.07 14.76 -26.62
CA GLY A 204 -8.99 15.31 -25.62
C GLY A 204 -9.00 14.49 -24.33
N ILE A 205 -9.95 14.79 -23.44
CA ILE A 205 -10.21 14.02 -22.23
C ILE A 205 -11.10 12.82 -22.59
N ARG A 206 -10.57 11.61 -22.46
CA ARG A 206 -11.32 10.36 -22.59
C ARG A 206 -11.60 9.80 -21.22
N VAL A 207 -12.85 9.44 -20.94
CA VAL A 207 -13.24 8.82 -19.66
C VAL A 207 -13.78 7.43 -19.95
N THR A 208 -13.22 6.41 -19.31
CA THR A 208 -13.67 5.01 -19.38
C THR A 208 -14.18 4.58 -18.02
N PHE A 209 -15.40 4.05 -17.97
CA PHE A 209 -16.03 3.57 -16.75
C PHE A 209 -16.03 2.05 -16.68
N MET A 210 -15.51 1.54 -15.57
CA MET A 210 -15.64 0.17 -15.09
C MET A 210 -16.29 0.25 -13.69
N GLY A 211 -17.42 0.96 -13.61
CA GLY A 211 -18.04 1.43 -12.38
C GLY A 211 -19.00 2.60 -12.64
N LYS A 212 -19.20 3.48 -11.66
CA LYS A 212 -20.06 4.67 -11.79
C LYS A 212 -19.48 5.88 -11.05
N LEU A 213 -19.85 7.06 -11.54
CA LEU A 213 -19.61 8.33 -10.87
C LEU A 213 -20.84 8.65 -9.99
N VAL A 214 -20.61 8.92 -8.71
CA VAL A 214 -21.65 9.25 -7.73
C VAL A 214 -21.84 10.75 -7.71
N ASP A 215 -23.09 11.19 -7.81
CA ASP A 215 -23.52 12.60 -7.75
C ASP A 215 -22.79 13.56 -8.71
N ALA A 216 -22.30 13.03 -9.82
CA ALA A 216 -21.57 13.82 -10.82
C ALA A 216 -21.63 13.19 -12.22
N THR A 217 -21.31 14.01 -13.22
CA THR A 217 -21.34 13.64 -14.63
C THR A 217 -19.94 13.62 -15.27
N ILE A 218 -19.85 13.04 -16.46
CA ILE A 218 -18.63 13.09 -17.29
C ILE A 218 -18.24 14.55 -17.59
N ASP A 219 -19.21 15.42 -17.77
CA ASP A 219 -18.97 16.84 -18.03
C ASP A 219 -18.34 17.54 -16.82
N ASP A 220 -18.78 17.19 -15.61
CA ASP A 220 -18.16 17.71 -14.38
C ASP A 220 -16.71 17.24 -14.24
N VAL A 221 -16.41 15.99 -14.62
CA VAL A 221 -15.03 15.48 -14.67
C VAL A 221 -14.20 16.25 -15.69
N ARG A 222 -14.73 16.53 -16.89
CA ARG A 222 -14.02 17.34 -17.89
C ARG A 222 -13.76 18.75 -17.38
N LYS A 223 -14.79 19.44 -16.86
CA LYS A 223 -14.68 20.78 -16.28
C LYS A 223 -13.65 20.84 -15.16
N LEU A 224 -13.64 19.84 -14.28
CA LEU A 224 -12.67 19.71 -13.20
C LEU A 224 -11.24 19.58 -13.76
N LEU A 225 -11.01 18.66 -14.69
CA LEU A 225 -9.69 18.46 -15.32
C LEU A 225 -9.21 19.70 -16.08
N GLU A 226 -10.10 20.35 -16.84
CA GLU A 226 -9.83 21.58 -17.56
C GLU A 226 -9.50 22.74 -16.61
N ALA A 227 -10.18 22.83 -15.46
CA ALA A 227 -9.86 23.79 -14.42
C ALA A 227 -8.43 23.59 -13.85
N TYR A 228 -7.92 22.36 -13.91
CA TYR A 228 -6.54 22.02 -13.57
C TYR A 228 -5.57 22.02 -14.78
N HIS A 229 -6.00 22.56 -15.93
CA HIS A 229 -5.24 22.62 -17.19
C HIS A 229 -4.84 21.23 -17.74
N VAL A 230 -5.63 20.21 -17.45
CA VAL A 230 -5.46 18.86 -18.00
C VAL A 230 -6.41 18.67 -19.17
N TYR A 231 -5.93 19.01 -20.37
CA TYR A 231 -6.73 18.93 -21.61
C TYR A 231 -6.62 17.60 -22.35
N ASN A 232 -5.58 16.81 -22.07
CA ASN A 232 -5.32 15.52 -22.73
C ASN A 232 -5.02 14.45 -21.68
N ALA A 233 -6.01 13.61 -21.39
CA ALA A 233 -5.87 12.53 -20.43
C ALA A 233 -6.83 11.37 -20.72
N HIS A 234 -6.40 10.16 -20.40
CA HIS A 234 -7.27 9.00 -20.25
C HIS A 234 -7.59 8.80 -18.77
N VAL A 235 -8.84 9.02 -18.41
CA VAL A 235 -9.37 8.82 -17.07
C VAL A 235 -10.05 7.46 -17.05
N ARG A 236 -9.60 6.57 -16.17
CA ARG A 236 -10.24 5.26 -15.95
C ARG A 236 -10.83 5.24 -14.56
N VAL A 237 -12.14 5.07 -14.50
CA VAL A 237 -12.91 4.97 -13.26
C VAL A 237 -13.23 3.51 -13.02
N TYR A 238 -12.86 2.98 -11.86
CA TYR A 238 -13.21 1.64 -11.42
C TYR A 238 -14.07 1.73 -10.17
N GLY A 239 -15.17 1.00 -10.07
CA GLY A 239 -16.06 1.01 -8.89
C GLY A 239 -16.85 2.31 -8.73
N GLU A 240 -17.25 2.63 -7.49
CA GLU A 240 -18.00 3.85 -7.17
C GLU A 240 -17.02 4.97 -6.77
N VAL A 241 -17.02 6.08 -7.51
CA VAL A 241 -16.15 7.23 -7.22
C VAL A 241 -16.94 8.54 -7.26
N THR A 242 -16.50 9.54 -6.53
CA THR A 242 -17.04 10.91 -6.51
C THR A 242 -16.16 11.86 -7.34
N LEU A 243 -16.60 13.11 -7.55
CA LEU A 243 -15.72 14.15 -8.15
C LEU A 243 -14.48 14.43 -7.29
N ASP A 244 -14.60 14.33 -5.97
CA ASP A 244 -13.47 14.53 -5.05
C ASP A 244 -12.40 13.44 -5.25
N ASP A 245 -12.80 12.20 -5.52
CA ASP A 245 -11.86 11.11 -5.85
C ASP A 245 -11.11 11.37 -7.16
N VAL A 246 -11.79 11.97 -8.15
CA VAL A 246 -11.19 12.38 -9.43
C VAL A 246 -10.22 13.55 -9.22
N GLU A 247 -10.62 14.55 -8.43
CA GLU A 247 -9.77 15.68 -8.06
C GLU A 247 -8.51 15.18 -7.35
N GLN A 248 -8.65 14.29 -6.38
CA GLN A 248 -7.51 13.74 -5.63
C GLN A 248 -6.55 12.94 -6.53
N ALA A 249 -7.08 12.19 -7.50
CA ALA A 249 -6.26 11.43 -8.45
C ALA A 249 -5.41 12.31 -9.38
N LEU A 250 -5.70 13.61 -9.52
CA LEU A 250 -4.84 14.55 -10.24
C LEU A 250 -3.53 14.85 -9.52
N PHE A 251 -3.56 14.77 -8.21
CA PHE A 251 -2.56 15.31 -7.30
C PHE A 251 -1.65 14.26 -6.71
N GLU A 252 -2.22 13.10 -6.34
CA GLU A 252 -1.51 12.05 -5.64
C GLU A 252 -1.92 10.66 -6.14
N SER A 253 -0.93 9.78 -6.33
CA SER A 253 -1.22 8.35 -6.45
C SER A 253 -1.58 7.82 -5.06
N ARG A 254 -2.85 7.52 -4.85
CA ARG A 254 -3.30 6.80 -3.66
C ARG A 254 -3.05 5.32 -3.86
N VAL A 255 -2.52 4.68 -2.82
CA VAL A 255 -2.30 3.24 -2.80
C VAL A 255 -3.05 2.66 -1.62
N TYR A 256 -3.96 1.72 -1.91
CA TYR A 256 -4.56 0.90 -0.86
C TYR A 256 -3.54 -0.10 -0.35
N LYS A 257 -3.41 -0.18 0.98
CA LYS A 257 -2.61 -1.20 1.66
C LYS A 257 -3.49 -1.99 2.62
N PRO A 258 -3.60 -3.32 2.44
CA PRO A 258 -4.19 -4.18 3.45
C PRO A 258 -3.50 -3.95 4.80
N CYS A 259 -4.30 -3.81 5.85
CA CYS A 259 -3.83 -3.41 7.17
C CYS A 259 -4.37 -4.35 8.25
N VAL A 260 -3.50 -4.71 9.20
CA VAL A 260 -3.87 -5.41 10.43
C VAL A 260 -3.48 -4.51 11.60
N VAL A 261 -4.39 -4.31 12.54
CA VAL A 261 -4.14 -3.55 13.76
C VAL A 261 -3.77 -4.51 14.88
N VAL A 262 -2.72 -4.19 15.61
CA VAL A 262 -2.30 -4.88 16.82
C VAL A 262 -2.40 -3.91 17.98
N ILE A 263 -3.24 -4.22 18.96
CA ILE A 263 -3.26 -3.53 20.24
C ILE A 263 -2.33 -4.30 21.18
N ASN A 264 -1.13 -3.76 21.35
CA ASN A 264 -0.09 -4.36 22.20
C ASN A 264 -0.23 -3.88 23.64
N LYS A 265 0.41 -4.61 24.57
CA LYS A 265 0.31 -4.41 26.02
C LYS A 265 -1.11 -4.63 26.58
N ALA A 266 -1.89 -5.49 25.93
CA ALA A 266 -3.27 -5.77 26.30
C ALA A 266 -3.42 -6.38 27.71
N GLU A 267 -2.36 -6.98 28.27
CA GLU A 267 -2.35 -7.53 29.62
C GLU A 267 -2.54 -6.49 30.73
N ILE A 268 -2.21 -5.22 30.44
CA ILE A 268 -2.27 -4.14 31.43
C ILE A 268 -3.73 -3.79 31.73
N ASN A 269 -4.58 -3.78 30.70
CA ASN A 269 -6.01 -3.58 30.84
C ASN A 269 -6.74 -4.26 29.67
N VAL A 270 -7.18 -5.50 29.90
CA VAL A 270 -7.82 -6.34 28.88
C VAL A 270 -9.18 -5.76 28.47
N ALA A 271 -9.93 -5.16 29.41
CA ALA A 271 -11.23 -4.56 29.13
C ALA A 271 -11.09 -3.36 28.17
N SER A 272 -10.15 -2.46 28.47
CA SER A 272 -9.83 -1.31 27.61
C SER A 272 -9.36 -1.76 26.22
N ALA A 273 -8.52 -2.79 26.13
CA ALA A 273 -8.06 -3.32 24.85
C ALA A 273 -9.21 -3.87 23.99
N ARG A 274 -10.18 -4.56 24.60
CA ARG A 274 -11.37 -5.09 23.93
C ARG A 274 -12.30 -3.98 23.46
N GLU A 275 -12.54 -2.98 24.31
CA GLU A 275 -13.35 -1.82 23.95
C GLU A 275 -12.72 -1.06 22.78
N ALA A 276 -11.41 -0.83 22.82
CA ALA A 276 -10.68 -0.19 21.73
C ALA A 276 -10.78 -0.96 20.42
N ALA A 277 -10.66 -2.30 20.46
CA ALA A 277 -10.84 -3.12 19.27
C ALA A 277 -12.25 -3.03 18.69
N TYR A 278 -13.28 -2.96 19.54
CA TYR A 278 -14.66 -2.75 19.10
C TYR A 278 -14.80 -1.39 18.40
N ARG A 279 -14.34 -0.31 19.03
CA ARG A 279 -14.44 1.06 18.48
C ARG A 279 -13.64 1.25 17.18
N ILE A 280 -12.47 0.63 17.06
CA ILE A 280 -11.69 0.64 15.81
C ILE A 280 -12.46 -0.06 14.68
N ARG A 281 -13.18 -1.14 14.98
CA ARG A 281 -14.03 -1.84 14.00
C ARG A 281 -15.29 -1.05 13.65
N GLU A 282 -15.82 -0.22 14.54
CA GLU A 282 -16.90 0.71 14.15
C GLU A 282 -16.44 1.72 13.10
N VAL A 283 -15.19 2.20 13.20
CA VAL A 283 -14.59 3.11 12.22
C VAL A 283 -14.22 2.39 10.91
N ASN A 284 -13.66 1.18 10.99
CA ASN A 284 -13.31 0.38 9.83
C ASN A 284 -13.73 -1.09 10.04
N PRO A 285 -14.96 -1.46 9.64
CA PRO A 285 -15.55 -2.78 9.93
C PRO A 285 -14.75 -3.98 9.42
N ASN A 286 -13.97 -3.76 8.35
CA ASN A 286 -13.21 -4.82 7.71
C ASN A 286 -11.77 -4.92 8.20
N ILE A 287 -11.33 -4.09 9.15
CA ILE A 287 -9.95 -4.13 9.65
C ILE A 287 -9.80 -5.20 10.73
N PRO A 288 -8.92 -6.20 10.56
CA PRO A 288 -8.64 -7.15 11.63
C PRO A 288 -7.90 -6.46 12.76
N VAL A 289 -8.38 -6.68 13.98
CA VAL A 289 -7.75 -6.18 15.21
C VAL A 289 -7.33 -7.36 16.07
N VAL A 290 -6.05 -7.43 16.40
CA VAL A 290 -5.40 -8.46 17.22
C VAL A 290 -5.02 -7.85 18.56
N LEU A 291 -5.37 -8.52 19.65
CA LEU A 291 -5.00 -8.12 21.00
C LEU A 291 -3.86 -9.01 21.50
N GLY A 292 -2.81 -8.43 22.07
CA GLY A 292 -1.75 -9.24 22.62
C GLY A 292 -0.73 -8.50 23.48
N SER A 293 0.25 -9.28 23.93
CA SER A 293 1.37 -8.82 24.73
C SER A 293 2.67 -9.33 24.13
N ALA A 294 3.43 -8.43 23.50
CA ALA A 294 4.77 -8.76 23.03
C ALA A 294 5.71 -9.10 24.19
N LYS A 295 5.46 -8.51 25.37
CA LYS A 295 6.21 -8.79 26.61
C LYS A 295 6.00 -10.23 27.08
N LEU A 296 4.75 -10.68 27.14
CA LEU A 296 4.38 -12.03 27.60
C LEU A 296 4.38 -13.09 26.47
N ASN A 297 4.61 -12.68 25.21
CA ASN A 297 4.51 -13.52 24.03
C ASN A 297 3.13 -14.23 23.90
N LYS A 298 2.04 -13.47 24.09
CA LYS A 298 0.66 -13.98 24.05
C LYS A 298 -0.20 -13.16 23.10
N GLY A 299 -1.17 -13.80 22.45
CA GLY A 299 -2.21 -13.14 21.65
C GLY A 299 -1.95 -13.01 20.14
N PHE A 300 -0.79 -13.45 19.64
CA PHE A 300 -0.42 -13.28 18.21
C PHE A 300 -0.39 -14.57 17.39
N ARG A 301 -0.92 -15.69 17.92
CA ARG A 301 -0.86 -17.01 17.26
C ARG A 301 -1.51 -16.98 15.88
N ASP A 302 -2.63 -16.29 15.75
CA ASP A 302 -3.41 -16.23 14.52
C ASP A 302 -2.91 -15.18 13.54
N LEU A 303 -1.86 -14.41 13.87
CA LEU A 303 -1.41 -13.30 13.04
C LEU A 303 -0.98 -13.76 11.63
N GLY A 304 -0.32 -14.90 11.51
CA GLY A 304 0.04 -15.48 10.21
C GLY A 304 -1.18 -15.80 9.35
N TRP A 305 -2.21 -16.41 9.94
CA TRP A 305 -3.48 -16.71 9.27
C TRP A 305 -4.25 -15.44 8.89
N ILE A 306 -4.27 -14.43 9.78
CA ILE A 306 -4.89 -13.13 9.49
C ILE A 306 -4.20 -12.47 8.30
N LEU A 307 -2.86 -12.43 8.29
CA LEU A 307 -2.10 -11.88 7.17
C LEU A 307 -2.38 -12.64 5.88
N PHE A 308 -2.37 -13.98 5.91
CA PHE A 308 -2.72 -14.83 4.76
C PHE A 308 -4.08 -14.46 4.15
N LYS A 309 -5.10 -14.28 5.00
CA LYS A 309 -6.46 -13.88 4.56
C LYS A 309 -6.52 -12.45 4.04
N VAL A 310 -5.98 -11.48 4.78
CA VAL A 310 -6.03 -10.04 4.44
C VAL A 310 -5.30 -9.75 3.14
N LEU A 311 -4.22 -10.46 2.90
CA LEU A 311 -3.42 -10.37 1.69
C LEU A 311 -4.01 -11.18 0.51
N GLU A 312 -5.14 -11.87 0.73
CA GLU A 312 -5.82 -12.73 -0.24
C GLU A 312 -4.85 -13.71 -0.91
N ILE A 313 -3.93 -14.27 -0.12
CA ILE A 313 -2.93 -15.23 -0.62
C ILE A 313 -3.60 -16.56 -0.90
N ILE A 314 -3.16 -17.20 -1.97
CA ILE A 314 -3.41 -18.61 -2.26
C ILE A 314 -2.07 -19.30 -2.53
N ARG A 315 -1.99 -20.58 -2.17
CA ARG A 315 -0.87 -21.46 -2.44
C ARG A 315 -1.24 -22.39 -3.57
N VAL A 316 -0.39 -22.46 -4.58
CA VAL A 316 -0.56 -23.40 -5.69
C VAL A 316 0.67 -24.28 -5.77
N TYR A 317 0.48 -25.58 -5.66
CA TYR A 317 1.56 -26.55 -5.70
C TYR A 317 1.80 -27.02 -7.13
N THR A 318 3.03 -26.92 -7.62
CA THR A 318 3.36 -27.40 -8.95
C THR A 318 3.66 -28.89 -8.93
N LYS A 319 3.26 -29.59 -9.99
CA LYS A 319 3.56 -31.01 -10.18
C LYS A 319 4.22 -31.22 -11.53
N GLN A 320 5.33 -31.97 -11.54
CA GLN A 320 5.95 -32.38 -12.80
C GLN A 320 5.12 -33.50 -13.47
N PRO A 321 5.08 -33.55 -14.81
CA PRO A 321 4.53 -34.69 -15.54
C PRO A 321 5.01 -36.04 -15.01
N ASN A 322 4.09 -36.83 -14.43
CA ASN A 322 4.38 -38.14 -13.81
C ASN A 322 5.41 -38.08 -12.65
N GLY A 323 5.65 -36.90 -12.08
CA GLY A 323 6.57 -36.69 -10.97
C GLY A 323 5.87 -36.34 -9.67
N GLU A 324 6.70 -35.96 -8.69
CA GLU A 324 6.25 -35.55 -7.36
C GLU A 324 5.66 -34.13 -7.37
N ILE A 325 4.85 -33.85 -6.35
CA ILE A 325 4.33 -32.52 -6.07
C ILE A 325 5.43 -31.72 -5.37
N SER A 326 5.67 -30.49 -5.81
CA SER A 326 6.60 -29.58 -5.15
C SER A 326 6.22 -29.37 -3.69
N LYS A 327 7.19 -29.47 -2.79
CA LYS A 327 6.99 -29.17 -1.35
C LYS A 327 6.83 -27.67 -1.08
N THR A 328 7.31 -26.83 -1.99
CA THR A 328 7.20 -25.38 -1.89
C THR A 328 6.10 -24.90 -2.83
N PRO A 329 5.05 -24.21 -2.32
CA PRO A 329 4.02 -23.67 -3.18
C PRO A 329 4.51 -22.43 -3.93
N LEU A 330 3.84 -22.13 -5.04
CA LEU A 330 3.81 -20.80 -5.62
C LEU A 330 2.83 -19.94 -4.82
N VAL A 331 3.28 -18.76 -4.42
CA VAL A 331 2.45 -17.78 -3.70
C VAL A 331 1.81 -16.84 -4.71
N LEU A 332 0.48 -16.92 -4.82
CA LEU A 332 -0.32 -16.11 -5.74
C LEU A 332 -1.41 -15.35 -4.97
N ARG A 333 -2.15 -14.50 -5.68
CA ARG A 333 -3.32 -13.77 -5.13
C ARG A 333 -4.61 -14.45 -5.59
N ARG A 334 -5.66 -14.37 -4.76
CA ARG A 334 -7.00 -14.84 -5.10
C ARG A 334 -7.45 -14.26 -6.45
N GLY A 335 -8.03 -15.11 -7.29
CA GLY A 335 -8.39 -14.77 -8.68
C GLY A 335 -7.25 -14.96 -9.68
N ALA A 336 -6.08 -15.44 -9.25
CA ALA A 336 -5.04 -15.89 -10.15
C ALA A 336 -5.52 -17.07 -11.02
N THR A 337 -4.89 -17.19 -12.17
CA THR A 337 -5.22 -18.18 -13.19
C THR A 337 -4.06 -19.11 -13.46
N VAL A 338 -4.30 -20.18 -14.22
CA VAL A 338 -3.24 -21.07 -14.72
C VAL A 338 -2.16 -20.29 -15.51
N TYR A 339 -2.53 -19.20 -16.17
CA TYR A 339 -1.57 -18.28 -16.79
C TYR A 339 -0.59 -17.69 -15.77
N ASP A 340 -1.10 -17.23 -14.62
CA ASP A 340 -0.28 -16.64 -13.56
C ASP A 340 0.64 -17.70 -12.93
N VAL A 341 0.13 -18.92 -12.75
CA VAL A 341 0.93 -20.09 -12.32
C VAL A 341 2.06 -20.36 -13.31
N ALA A 342 1.75 -20.47 -14.61
CA ALA A 342 2.74 -20.72 -15.66
C ALA A 342 3.81 -19.62 -15.69
N ARG A 343 3.38 -18.35 -15.62
CA ARG A 343 4.26 -17.19 -15.63
C ARG A 343 5.16 -17.11 -14.40
N ALA A 344 4.65 -17.50 -13.23
CA ALA A 344 5.42 -17.56 -11.99
C ALA A 344 6.53 -18.61 -12.04
N ILE A 345 6.37 -19.68 -12.82
CA ILE A 345 7.43 -20.66 -13.09
C ILE A 345 8.44 -20.09 -14.09
N HIS A 346 8.00 -19.83 -15.33
CA HIS A 346 8.82 -19.20 -16.36
C HIS A 346 7.95 -18.77 -17.56
N LYS A 347 8.35 -17.69 -18.25
CA LYS A 347 7.64 -17.16 -19.43
C LYS A 347 7.39 -18.20 -20.54
N ASP A 348 8.25 -19.21 -20.65
CA ASP A 348 8.15 -20.23 -21.71
C ASP A 348 6.98 -21.20 -21.50
N PHE A 349 6.54 -21.42 -20.25
CA PHE A 349 5.38 -22.26 -19.96
C PHE A 349 4.09 -21.65 -20.51
N VAL A 350 4.02 -20.33 -20.59
CA VAL A 350 2.91 -19.61 -21.23
C VAL A 350 2.97 -19.77 -22.74
N ASN A 351 4.15 -19.52 -23.34
CA ASN A 351 4.32 -19.52 -24.80
C ASN A 351 4.10 -20.91 -25.42
N LYS A 352 4.53 -21.97 -24.73
CA LYS A 352 4.42 -23.35 -25.19
C LYS A 352 3.22 -24.08 -24.59
N PHE A 353 2.30 -23.39 -23.91
CA PHE A 353 1.19 -24.02 -23.20
C PHE A 353 0.32 -24.90 -24.13
N LEU A 354 -0.01 -26.11 -23.67
CA LEU A 354 -1.03 -26.98 -24.29
C LEU A 354 -2.30 -27.00 -23.44
N TYR A 355 -2.17 -27.48 -22.20
CA TYR A 355 -3.22 -27.54 -21.20
C TYR A 355 -2.59 -27.70 -19.82
N ALA A 356 -3.35 -27.47 -18.76
CA ALA A 356 -2.98 -27.84 -17.41
C ALA A 356 -3.92 -28.94 -16.89
N LYS A 357 -3.43 -29.75 -15.95
CA LYS A 357 -4.25 -30.62 -15.13
C LYS A 357 -4.29 -30.07 -13.70
N ILE A 358 -5.47 -30.07 -13.09
CA ILE A 358 -5.65 -29.56 -11.74
C ILE A 358 -6.18 -30.65 -10.82
N TRP A 359 -5.65 -30.69 -9.59
CA TRP A 359 -6.21 -31.44 -8.47
C TRP A 359 -6.44 -30.48 -7.32
N GLY A 360 -7.69 -30.28 -6.93
CA GLY A 360 -8.06 -29.37 -5.86
C GLY A 360 -9.49 -28.86 -6.01
N SER A 361 -9.86 -27.87 -5.20
CA SER A 361 -11.23 -27.38 -5.12
C SER A 361 -11.67 -26.58 -6.35
N SER A 362 -10.72 -26.06 -7.14
CA SER A 362 -11.06 -25.38 -8.40
C SER A 362 -11.46 -26.35 -9.54
N SER A 363 -11.14 -27.64 -9.40
CA SER A 363 -11.42 -28.68 -10.40
C SER A 363 -12.73 -29.42 -10.10
N LYS A 364 -13.47 -29.80 -11.16
CA LYS A 364 -14.67 -30.64 -11.05
C LYS A 364 -14.35 -32.08 -10.69
N TYR A 365 -13.19 -32.56 -11.11
CA TYR A 365 -12.69 -33.89 -10.80
C TYR A 365 -11.15 -33.90 -10.82
N PRO A 366 -10.51 -34.80 -10.05
CA PRO A 366 -9.06 -34.92 -9.99
C PRO A 366 -8.40 -35.06 -11.38
N GLY A 367 -7.51 -34.14 -11.72
CA GLY A 367 -6.78 -34.13 -12.99
C GLY A 367 -7.57 -33.54 -14.16
N GLU A 368 -8.62 -32.77 -13.90
CA GLU A 368 -9.39 -32.04 -14.93
C GLU A 368 -8.45 -31.23 -15.83
N ARG A 369 -8.64 -31.36 -17.15
CA ARG A 369 -7.88 -30.59 -18.13
C ARG A 369 -8.49 -29.21 -18.30
N VAL A 370 -7.69 -28.18 -18.12
CA VAL A 370 -8.12 -26.78 -18.18
C VAL A 370 -7.19 -25.92 -19.04
N GLY A 371 -7.71 -24.77 -19.47
CA GLY A 371 -6.95 -23.76 -20.21
C GLY A 371 -6.28 -22.72 -19.30
N LEU A 372 -5.56 -21.76 -19.92
CA LEU A 372 -4.79 -20.72 -19.23
C LEU A 372 -5.64 -19.81 -18.31
N TYR A 373 -6.89 -19.55 -18.67
CA TYR A 373 -7.76 -18.62 -17.94
C TYR A 373 -8.59 -19.29 -16.84
N HIS A 374 -8.37 -20.58 -16.57
CA HIS A 374 -8.98 -21.23 -15.42
C HIS A 374 -8.43 -20.62 -14.13
N VAL A 375 -9.34 -20.23 -13.23
CA VAL A 375 -9.01 -19.63 -11.93
C VAL A 375 -8.62 -20.72 -10.95
N VAL A 376 -7.48 -20.56 -10.30
CA VAL A 376 -6.96 -21.50 -9.30
C VAL A 376 -7.33 -21.05 -7.88
N GLU A 377 -7.42 -22.01 -6.97
CA GLU A 377 -7.76 -21.84 -5.56
C GLU A 377 -6.60 -22.25 -4.63
N ASP A 378 -6.70 -21.91 -3.33
CA ASP A 378 -5.69 -22.27 -2.33
C ASP A 378 -5.64 -23.79 -2.15
N GLY A 379 -4.43 -24.36 -2.25
CA GLY A 379 -4.20 -25.79 -2.11
C GLY A 379 -4.24 -26.55 -3.43
N ASP A 380 -4.57 -25.92 -4.55
CA ASP A 380 -4.58 -26.59 -5.85
C ASP A 380 -3.19 -27.11 -6.23
N ILE A 381 -3.18 -28.28 -6.84
CA ILE A 381 -2.01 -28.87 -7.48
C ILE A 381 -2.16 -28.69 -8.99
N VAL A 382 -1.16 -28.10 -9.64
CA VAL A 382 -1.17 -27.78 -11.08
C VAL A 382 -0.01 -28.48 -11.79
N GLU A 383 -0.34 -29.31 -12.79
CA GLU A 383 0.61 -29.88 -13.74
C GLU A 383 0.43 -29.20 -15.10
N ILE A 384 1.47 -28.50 -15.59
CA ILE A 384 1.42 -27.83 -16.89
C ILE A 384 2.02 -28.73 -17.96
N ARG A 385 1.30 -28.90 -19.07
CA ARG A 385 1.79 -29.57 -20.27
C ARG A 385 2.14 -28.53 -21.33
N ILE A 386 3.35 -28.64 -21.86
CA ILE A 386 3.88 -27.76 -22.91
C ILE A 386 4.09 -28.53 -24.22
N LYS A 387 4.07 -27.81 -25.35
CA LYS A 387 4.52 -28.31 -26.65
C LYS A 387 6.00 -28.66 -26.57
N GLY A 388 6.36 -29.83 -27.10
CA GLY A 388 7.74 -30.30 -27.25
C GLY A 388 8.60 -29.31 -28.02
#